data_AF-A0A9D5K0K0-F1
#
_entry.id   AF-A0A9D5K0K0-F1
#
_cell.length_a   1.000
_cell.length_b   1.000
_cell.length_c   1.000
_cell.angle_alpha   90.00
_cell.angle_beta   90.00
_cell.angle_gamma   90.00
#
_symmetry.space_group_name_H-M   'P 1'
#
loop_
_entity.id
_entity.type
_entity.pdbx_description
1 polymer ?
#
loop_
_entity_poly.entity_id
_entity_poly.type
_entity_poly.pdbx_seq_one_letter_code
_entity_poly.pdbx_strand_id
1 'polypeptide(L)'
;MPDYGADIAQRNADACLRLMLADPIKRKLGALIAYVQYGIDLYYMILDGQTWPAGGGHRPGQKLPLAFAAAMLDQPGMRRVVSNATFFHEDNLLYRSGKSELVLFGTDRGYRPKPLEDRYWQAVFDYANKGETSGFKAYRDPYGYIDGGYVPGSGYQYCCISQPWKGEALACRLMPSLKKLWNNEAFFEYVERWVTFGTWSQPDPCAPADTTWSGYGVTFGPDGKGGCIRDTDTTDGIGRFPRRHGAEADGGGRYSEFQAAMWDAYRNHPGTSPGE
;
A
#
# COMPACT_ATOMS: atom_id res chain seq x y z
N MET A 1 6.16 -18.53 11.67
CA MET A 1 5.55 -17.25 11.23
C MET A 1 4.13 -17.52 10.74
N PRO A 2 3.24 -16.53 10.68
CA PRO A 2 1.96 -16.67 9.94
C PRO A 2 2.21 -17.03 8.47
N ASP A 3 1.19 -17.59 7.82
CA ASP A 3 1.27 -18.00 6.42
C ASP A 3 0.97 -16.86 5.44
N TYR A 4 0.25 -15.83 5.89
CA TYR A 4 -0.21 -14.73 5.03
C TYR A 4 0.62 -13.46 5.22
N GLY A 5 0.97 -12.81 4.12
CA GLY A 5 1.90 -11.68 4.14
C GLY A 5 1.43 -10.48 4.96
N ALA A 6 0.14 -10.16 4.93
CA ALA A 6 -0.38 -9.06 5.74
C ALA A 6 -0.21 -9.32 7.26
N ASP A 7 -0.37 -10.56 7.69
CA ASP A 7 -0.18 -10.96 9.08
C ASP A 7 1.32 -10.99 9.44
N ILE A 8 2.20 -11.32 8.47
CA ILE A 8 3.66 -11.18 8.61
C ILE A 8 4.05 -9.71 8.76
N ALA A 9 3.54 -8.82 7.89
CA ALA A 9 3.81 -7.39 7.90
C ALA A 9 3.43 -6.74 9.23
N GLN A 10 2.20 -6.99 9.71
CA GLN A 10 1.74 -6.50 11.00
C GLN A 10 2.66 -6.96 12.14
N ARG A 11 2.99 -8.26 12.21
CA ARG A 11 3.88 -8.77 13.27
C ARG A 11 5.32 -8.25 13.16
N ASN A 12 5.82 -8.07 11.95
CA ASN A 12 7.15 -7.52 11.72
C ASN A 12 7.23 -6.06 12.17
N ALA A 13 6.18 -5.27 11.92
CA ALA A 13 6.07 -3.91 12.41
C ALA A 13 5.93 -3.86 13.94
N ASP A 14 5.10 -4.71 14.54
CA ASP A 14 4.99 -4.83 16.01
C ASP A 14 6.36 -5.14 16.65
N ALA A 15 7.08 -6.13 16.10
CA ALA A 15 8.40 -6.51 16.60
C ALA A 15 9.41 -5.36 16.49
N CYS A 16 9.44 -4.67 15.36
CA CYS A 16 10.34 -3.53 15.14
C CYS A 16 10.04 -2.38 16.11
N LEU A 17 8.77 -1.98 16.24
CA LEU A 17 8.35 -0.92 17.15
C LEU A 17 8.59 -1.29 18.61
N ARG A 18 8.43 -2.58 18.98
CA ARG A 18 8.80 -3.06 20.33
C ARG A 18 10.28 -2.87 20.62
N LEU A 19 11.14 -3.07 19.62
CA LEU A 19 12.58 -2.84 19.74
C LEU A 19 12.92 -1.35 19.96
N MET A 20 12.03 -0.44 19.56
CA MET A 20 12.20 1.02 19.68
C MET A 20 11.72 1.61 21.02
N LEU A 21 11.03 0.83 21.87
CA LEU A 21 10.64 1.29 23.21
C LEU A 21 11.85 1.49 24.13
N ALA A 22 11.74 2.36 25.12
CA ALA A 22 12.80 2.64 26.12
C ALA A 22 12.96 1.52 27.19
N ASP A 23 12.83 0.25 26.81
CA ASP A 23 13.13 -0.90 27.68
C ASP A 23 14.65 -1.13 27.82
N PRO A 24 15.14 -1.65 28.96
CA PRO A 24 16.54 -2.04 29.12
C PRO A 24 16.98 -3.04 28.03
N ILE A 25 18.19 -2.85 27.49
CA ILE A 25 18.74 -3.70 26.40
C ILE A 25 18.64 -5.19 26.74
N LYS A 26 18.96 -5.58 27.99
CA LYS A 26 18.88 -6.98 28.45
C LYS A 26 17.51 -7.61 28.22
N ARG A 27 16.42 -6.84 28.28
CA ARG A 27 15.05 -7.33 28.04
C ARG A 27 14.72 -7.51 26.56
N LYS A 28 15.42 -6.81 25.67
CA LYS A 28 15.17 -6.79 24.23
C LYS A 28 16.23 -7.53 23.42
N LEU A 29 17.39 -7.86 23.99
CA LEU A 29 18.55 -8.39 23.26
C LEU A 29 18.23 -9.68 22.49
N GLY A 30 17.50 -10.62 23.09
CA GLY A 30 17.10 -11.85 22.40
C GLY A 30 16.20 -11.59 21.19
N ALA A 31 15.22 -10.70 21.33
CA ALA A 31 14.34 -10.30 20.22
C ALA A 31 15.12 -9.53 19.14
N LEU A 32 16.06 -8.67 19.53
CA LEU A 32 16.93 -7.93 18.61
C LEU A 32 17.76 -8.88 17.75
N ILE A 33 18.41 -9.86 18.38
CA ILE A 33 19.22 -10.87 17.67
C ILE A 33 18.37 -11.63 16.65
N ALA A 34 17.19 -12.11 17.07
CA ALA A 34 16.29 -12.84 16.18
C ALA A 34 15.79 -11.99 15.00
N TYR A 35 15.45 -10.72 15.25
CA TYR A 35 14.95 -9.81 14.22
C TYR A 35 16.04 -9.42 13.21
N VAL A 36 17.26 -9.17 13.68
CA VAL A 36 18.42 -8.91 12.81
C VAL A 36 18.76 -10.16 11.99
N GLN A 37 18.77 -11.35 12.61
CA GLN A 37 19.02 -12.60 11.89
C GLN A 37 17.99 -12.81 10.78
N TYR A 38 16.70 -12.55 11.04
CA TYR A 38 15.68 -12.66 10.00
C TYR A 38 15.96 -11.72 8.82
N GLY A 39 16.41 -10.49 9.06
CA GLY A 39 16.84 -9.58 7.99
C GLY A 39 18.05 -10.08 7.20
N ILE A 40 19.01 -10.77 7.85
CA ILE A 40 20.13 -11.44 7.18
C ILE A 40 19.61 -12.56 6.28
N ASP A 41 18.70 -13.39 6.77
CA ASP A 41 18.14 -14.49 6.00
C ASP A 41 17.40 -13.97 4.75
N LEU A 42 16.59 -12.92 4.89
CA LEU A 42 15.92 -12.25 3.77
C LEU A 42 16.91 -11.71 2.75
N TYR A 43 18.03 -11.14 3.19
CA TYR A 43 19.06 -10.64 2.29
C TYR A 43 19.66 -11.77 1.43
N TYR A 44 20.05 -12.89 2.05
CA TYR A 44 20.61 -14.02 1.32
C TYR A 44 19.57 -14.70 0.42
N MET A 45 18.29 -14.77 0.83
CA MET A 45 17.20 -15.21 -0.06
C MET A 45 17.12 -14.34 -1.33
N ILE A 46 17.28 -13.03 -1.21
CA ILE A 46 17.27 -12.11 -2.37
C ILE A 46 18.47 -12.36 -3.28
N LEU A 47 19.66 -12.59 -2.70
CA LEU A 47 20.85 -12.93 -3.49
C LEU A 47 20.67 -14.24 -4.27
N ASP A 48 19.89 -15.18 -3.74
CA ASP A 48 19.51 -16.43 -4.40
C ASP A 48 18.32 -16.28 -5.38
N GLY A 49 17.82 -15.06 -5.60
CA GLY A 49 16.81 -14.74 -6.61
C GLY A 49 15.37 -14.62 -6.09
N GLN A 50 15.14 -14.70 -4.78
CA GLN A 50 13.81 -14.50 -4.21
C GLN A 50 13.35 -13.05 -4.33
N THR A 51 12.15 -12.83 -4.89
CA THR A 51 11.57 -11.49 -5.07
C THR A 51 10.14 -11.37 -4.51
N TRP A 52 9.70 -12.39 -3.74
CA TRP A 52 8.32 -12.60 -3.27
C TRP A 52 7.21 -12.18 -4.25
N PRO A 53 7.33 -12.42 -5.58
CA PRO A 53 6.37 -11.91 -6.53
C PRO A 53 5.13 -12.83 -6.61
N ALA A 54 4.09 -12.32 -7.26
CA ALA A 54 2.74 -12.88 -7.51
C ALA A 54 1.60 -12.23 -6.71
N GLY A 55 1.90 -11.38 -5.72
CA GLY A 55 0.93 -11.09 -4.67
C GLY A 55 -0.05 -9.94 -4.89
N GLY A 56 0.33 -8.84 -5.54
CA GLY A 56 -0.56 -7.68 -5.71
C GLY A 56 -1.15 -7.10 -4.42
N GLY A 57 -0.63 -7.49 -3.25
CA GLY A 57 -1.33 -7.36 -1.97
C GLY A 57 -1.15 -8.54 -0.99
N HIS A 58 -0.80 -9.75 -1.46
CA HIS A 58 -0.69 -10.95 -0.61
C HIS A 58 0.57 -11.10 0.25
N ARG A 59 1.67 -10.44 -0.11
CA ARG A 59 3.02 -10.62 0.47
C ARG A 59 3.68 -9.28 0.86
N PRO A 60 3.03 -8.39 1.63
CA PRO A 60 3.76 -7.28 2.25
C PRO A 60 4.66 -7.79 3.41
N GLY A 61 5.52 -6.91 3.92
CA GLY A 61 6.15 -7.10 5.23
C GLY A 61 7.57 -7.63 5.24
N GLN A 62 8.19 -7.89 4.09
CA GLN A 62 9.57 -8.40 4.02
C GLN A 62 10.61 -7.26 4.01
N LYS A 63 10.23 -6.04 3.59
CA LYS A 63 11.19 -4.93 3.46
C LYS A 63 11.67 -4.42 4.83
N LEU A 64 10.78 -4.30 5.82
CA LEU A 64 11.11 -3.75 7.14
C LEU A 64 12.22 -4.51 7.89
N PRO A 65 12.15 -5.85 8.09
CA PRO A 65 13.20 -6.57 8.80
C PRO A 65 14.56 -6.49 8.09
N LEU A 66 14.55 -6.56 6.75
CA LEU A 66 15.75 -6.40 5.93
C LEU A 66 16.37 -5.01 6.11
N ALA A 67 15.55 -3.96 6.00
CA ALA A 67 15.99 -2.58 6.15
C ALA A 67 16.51 -2.29 7.58
N PHE A 68 15.87 -2.86 8.60
CA PHE A 68 16.32 -2.76 9.98
C PHE A 68 17.68 -3.43 10.17
N ALA A 69 17.86 -4.66 9.69
CA ALA A 69 19.14 -5.36 9.77
C ALA A 69 20.26 -4.61 9.01
N ALA A 70 19.94 -4.06 7.83
CA ALA A 70 20.88 -3.24 7.06
C ALA A 70 21.33 -1.99 7.84
N ALA A 71 20.42 -1.36 8.59
CA ALA A 71 20.73 -0.20 9.42
C ALA A 71 21.56 -0.58 10.66
N MET A 72 21.28 -1.73 11.29
CA MET A 72 21.98 -2.20 12.49
C MET A 72 23.40 -2.71 12.22
N LEU A 73 23.59 -3.42 11.11
CA LEU A 73 24.86 -4.05 10.75
C LEU A 73 25.78 -3.15 9.91
N ASP A 74 25.23 -2.05 9.38
CA ASP A 74 25.90 -1.14 8.45
C ASP A 74 26.54 -1.84 7.25
N GLN A 75 25.90 -2.90 6.74
CA GLN A 75 26.43 -3.71 5.64
C GLN A 75 26.09 -3.08 4.27
N PRO A 76 27.09 -2.66 3.47
CA PRO A 76 26.83 -1.93 2.21
C PRO A 76 25.99 -2.72 1.20
N GLY A 77 26.13 -4.04 1.17
CA GLY A 77 25.34 -4.92 0.28
C GLY A 77 23.86 -4.90 0.62
N MET A 78 23.51 -5.05 1.91
CA MET A 78 22.13 -5.01 2.38
C MET A 78 21.49 -3.63 2.14
N ARG A 79 22.23 -2.56 2.46
CA ARG A 79 21.77 -1.18 2.23
C ARG A 79 21.43 -0.95 0.76
N ARG A 80 22.27 -1.42 -0.16
CA ARG A 80 22.05 -1.32 -1.61
C ARG A 80 20.82 -2.11 -2.06
N VAL A 81 20.61 -3.33 -1.55
CA VAL A 81 19.41 -4.12 -1.86
C VAL A 81 18.15 -3.39 -1.43
N VAL A 82 18.11 -2.88 -0.20
CA VAL A 82 16.94 -2.16 0.33
C VAL A 82 16.62 -0.91 -0.51
N SER A 83 17.62 -0.06 -0.76
CA SER A 83 17.39 1.24 -1.42
C SER A 83 17.12 1.14 -2.91
N ASN A 84 17.49 0.03 -3.57
CA ASN A 84 17.29 -0.18 -5.00
C ASN A 84 16.15 -1.16 -5.33
N ALA A 85 15.51 -1.76 -4.33
CA ALA A 85 14.44 -2.73 -4.56
C ALA A 85 13.23 -2.06 -5.21
N THR A 86 12.67 -2.75 -6.22
CA THR A 86 11.45 -2.32 -6.94
C THR A 86 10.36 -3.40 -6.92
N PHE A 87 10.61 -4.53 -6.24
CA PHE A 87 9.77 -5.72 -6.25
C PHE A 87 8.99 -5.92 -4.94
N PHE A 88 9.35 -5.22 -3.86
CA PHE A 88 8.57 -5.23 -2.63
C PHE A 88 7.22 -4.54 -2.86
N HIS A 89 6.21 -4.97 -2.12
CA HIS A 89 4.87 -4.37 -2.23
C HIS A 89 4.90 -2.89 -1.85
N GLU A 90 5.72 -2.56 -0.85
CA GLU A 90 5.99 -1.22 -0.37
C GLU A 90 6.54 -0.31 -1.48
N ASP A 91 7.11 -0.89 -2.55
CA ASP A 91 7.72 -0.20 -3.69
C ASP A 91 6.92 -0.28 -5.01
N ASN A 92 5.94 -1.19 -5.12
CA ASN A 92 5.31 -1.46 -6.43
C ASN A 92 3.78 -1.39 -6.46
N LEU A 93 3.10 -1.18 -5.32
CA LEU A 93 1.64 -1.01 -5.24
C LEU A 93 1.21 0.45 -5.10
N LEU A 94 2.13 1.39 -5.29
CA LEU A 94 1.88 2.82 -5.22
C LEU A 94 2.41 3.50 -6.47
N TYR A 95 1.72 4.54 -6.92
CA TYR A 95 2.20 5.40 -7.99
C TYR A 95 1.78 6.85 -7.72
N ARG A 96 2.64 7.79 -8.10
CA ARG A 96 2.25 9.20 -8.14
C ARG A 96 1.45 9.45 -9.41
N SER A 97 0.23 9.95 -9.25
CA SER A 97 -0.62 10.32 -10.36
C SER A 97 -0.32 11.73 -10.82
N GLY A 98 -0.11 11.93 -12.13
CA GLY A 98 -0.05 13.27 -12.73
C GLY A 98 -1.43 13.91 -12.98
N LYS A 99 -2.52 13.29 -12.48
CA LYS A 99 -3.88 13.83 -12.58
C LYS A 99 -4.37 14.38 -11.25
N SER A 100 -4.15 13.64 -10.16
CA SER A 100 -4.47 14.10 -8.81
C SER A 100 -3.28 14.73 -8.10
N GLU A 101 -2.06 14.58 -8.61
CA GLU A 101 -0.78 14.91 -7.95
C GLU A 101 -0.53 14.13 -6.63
N LEU A 102 -1.41 13.17 -6.31
CA LEU A 102 -1.34 12.33 -5.13
C LEU A 102 -0.66 10.99 -5.41
N VAL A 103 -0.23 10.34 -4.32
CA VAL A 103 0.13 8.94 -4.33
C VAL A 103 -1.12 8.07 -4.19
N LEU A 104 -1.42 7.32 -5.23
CA LEU A 104 -2.58 6.45 -5.34
C LEU A 104 -2.18 4.98 -5.22
N PHE A 105 -3.10 4.19 -4.69
CA PHE A 105 -2.96 2.75 -4.58
C PHE A 105 -3.13 2.06 -5.94
N GLY A 106 -2.33 1.01 -6.15
CA GLY A 106 -2.43 0.10 -7.28
C GLY A 106 -1.18 0.08 -8.15
N THR A 107 -1.16 -0.89 -9.06
CA THR A 107 -0.03 -1.13 -9.96
C THR A 107 -0.51 -1.46 -11.36
N ASP A 108 0.32 -1.19 -12.36
CA ASP A 108 0.05 -1.61 -13.74
C ASP A 108 0.54 -3.05 -14.02
N ARG A 109 1.26 -3.68 -13.09
CA ARG A 109 1.91 -4.99 -13.28
C ARG A 109 2.81 -5.08 -14.53
N GLY A 110 3.32 -3.95 -15.01
CA GLY A 110 4.06 -3.87 -16.28
C GLY A 110 3.17 -4.01 -17.53
N TYR A 111 1.85 -3.96 -17.41
CA TYR A 111 0.97 -3.94 -18.58
C TYR A 111 1.07 -2.62 -19.33
N ARG A 112 0.93 -2.70 -20.66
CA ARG A 112 0.69 -1.52 -21.51
C ARG A 112 -0.68 -0.89 -21.17
N PRO A 113 -0.93 0.38 -21.52
CA PRO A 113 -2.16 1.09 -21.14
C PRO A 113 -3.46 0.37 -21.49
N LYS A 114 -3.62 -0.12 -22.73
CA LYS A 114 -4.87 -0.78 -23.15
C LYS A 114 -5.14 -2.10 -22.40
N PRO A 115 -4.19 -3.06 -22.29
CA PRO A 115 -4.40 -4.24 -21.46
C PRO A 115 -4.66 -3.94 -19.98
N LEU A 116 -4.05 -2.88 -19.44
CA LEU A 116 -4.32 -2.44 -18.06
C LEU A 116 -5.77 -1.97 -17.91
N GLU A 117 -6.21 -1.09 -18.82
CA GLU A 117 -7.56 -0.52 -18.84
C GLU A 117 -8.63 -1.61 -18.95
N ASP A 118 -8.47 -2.56 -19.88
CA ASP A 118 -9.42 -3.68 -20.04
C ASP A 118 -9.52 -4.53 -18.77
N ARG A 119 -8.39 -4.82 -18.13
CA ARG A 119 -8.35 -5.64 -16.90
C ARG A 119 -8.91 -4.91 -15.70
N TYR A 120 -8.64 -3.61 -15.59
CA TYR A 120 -9.20 -2.76 -14.57
C TYR A 120 -10.73 -2.73 -14.68
N TRP A 121 -11.26 -2.42 -15.87
CA TRP A 121 -12.71 -2.34 -16.07
C TRP A 121 -13.40 -3.68 -15.95
N GLN A 122 -12.77 -4.79 -16.36
CA GLN A 122 -13.30 -6.13 -16.11
C GLN A 122 -13.46 -6.38 -14.60
N ALA A 123 -12.48 -6.01 -13.77
CA ALA A 123 -12.55 -6.20 -12.33
C ALA A 123 -13.62 -5.32 -11.67
N VAL A 124 -13.73 -4.04 -12.09
CA VAL A 124 -14.76 -3.12 -11.62
C VAL A 124 -16.16 -3.61 -12.01
N PHE A 125 -16.35 -4.03 -13.25
CA PHE A 125 -17.61 -4.59 -13.74
C PHE A 125 -17.98 -5.89 -13.04
N ASP A 126 -17.05 -6.84 -12.88
CA ASP A 126 -17.34 -8.11 -12.22
C ASP A 126 -17.87 -7.86 -10.81
N TYR A 127 -17.29 -6.89 -10.09
CA TYR A 127 -17.79 -6.47 -8.79
C TYR A 127 -19.17 -5.80 -8.88
N ALA A 128 -19.40 -4.87 -9.82
CA ALA A 128 -20.70 -4.21 -9.99
C ALA A 128 -21.83 -5.20 -10.34
N ASN A 129 -21.53 -6.21 -11.15
CA ASN A 129 -22.48 -7.22 -11.61
C ASN A 129 -22.74 -8.32 -10.56
N LYS A 130 -21.70 -8.82 -9.89
CA LYS A 130 -21.77 -10.03 -9.05
C LYS A 130 -21.55 -9.78 -7.56
N GLY A 131 -21.08 -8.59 -7.18
CA GLY A 131 -20.63 -8.29 -5.82
C GLY A 131 -19.24 -8.84 -5.48
N GLU A 132 -18.56 -9.49 -6.44
CA GLU A 132 -17.23 -10.06 -6.25
C GLU A 132 -16.39 -10.02 -7.53
N THR A 133 -15.06 -10.02 -7.39
CA THR A 133 -14.13 -10.17 -8.51
C THR A 133 -13.13 -11.29 -8.24
N SER A 134 -12.74 -11.99 -9.31
CA SER A 134 -11.65 -12.96 -9.31
C SER A 134 -10.36 -12.32 -9.83
N GLY A 135 -9.24 -13.02 -9.69
CA GLY A 135 -7.95 -12.57 -10.23
C GLY A 135 -7.28 -11.45 -9.42
N PHE A 136 -6.56 -10.58 -10.11
CA PHE A 136 -5.73 -9.55 -9.50
C PHE A 136 -6.56 -8.34 -9.06
N LYS A 137 -6.40 -7.90 -7.81
CA LYS A 137 -7.31 -6.95 -7.14
C LYS A 137 -6.69 -5.58 -6.82
N ALA A 138 -5.51 -5.29 -7.37
CA ALA A 138 -4.78 -4.05 -7.13
C ALA A 138 -4.35 -3.38 -8.44
N TYR A 139 -5.13 -3.54 -9.51
CA TYR A 139 -4.90 -2.76 -10.73
C TYR A 139 -5.02 -1.28 -10.39
N ARG A 140 -4.02 -0.47 -10.76
CA ARG A 140 -4.18 0.98 -10.62
C ARG A 140 -5.32 1.50 -11.49
N ASP A 141 -5.89 2.64 -11.12
CA ASP A 141 -6.80 3.37 -12.00
C ASP A 141 -6.05 3.76 -13.29
N PRO A 142 -6.48 3.29 -14.48
CA PRO A 142 -5.83 3.60 -15.75
C PRO A 142 -5.82 5.11 -16.05
N TYR A 143 -6.73 5.89 -15.43
CA TYR A 143 -6.84 7.32 -15.65
C TYR A 143 -6.19 8.17 -14.55
N GLY A 144 -5.79 7.57 -13.43
CA GLY A 144 -5.08 8.25 -12.35
C GLY A 144 -5.91 9.21 -11.49
N TYR A 145 -7.23 9.11 -11.48
CA TYR A 145 -8.07 9.96 -10.64
C TYR A 145 -8.19 9.43 -9.20
N ILE A 146 -8.26 8.11 -9.05
CA ILE A 146 -8.63 7.45 -7.79
C ILE A 146 -7.69 6.31 -7.41
N ASP A 147 -7.72 5.92 -6.14
CA ASP A 147 -7.13 4.66 -5.70
C ASP A 147 -7.66 3.49 -6.54
N GLY A 148 -6.76 2.58 -6.89
CA GLY A 148 -7.06 1.44 -7.75
C GLY A 148 -7.80 0.30 -7.04
N GLY A 149 -7.72 -0.87 -7.66
CA GLY A 149 -8.52 -2.04 -7.31
C GLY A 149 -9.89 -2.01 -7.99
N TYR A 150 -10.70 -3.02 -7.71
CA TYR A 150 -12.08 -3.10 -8.22
C TYR A 150 -13.04 -2.17 -7.47
N VAL A 151 -12.70 -1.82 -6.22
CA VAL A 151 -13.34 -0.76 -5.43
C VAL A 151 -12.24 -0.07 -4.59
N PRO A 152 -12.05 1.25 -4.70
CA PRO A 152 -11.11 2.02 -3.89
C PRO A 152 -11.31 1.79 -2.39
N GLY A 153 -10.23 1.63 -1.64
CA GLY A 153 -10.30 1.42 -0.20
C GLY A 153 -10.94 0.08 0.19
N SER A 154 -10.89 -0.92 -0.68
CA SER A 154 -11.37 -2.27 -0.40
C SER A 154 -10.29 -3.30 -0.78
N GLY A 155 -10.64 -4.58 -0.80
CA GLY A 155 -9.75 -5.64 -1.29
C GLY A 155 -8.40 -5.59 -0.57
N TYR A 156 -7.29 -5.68 -1.32
CA TYR A 156 -5.95 -5.63 -0.73
C TYR A 156 -5.62 -4.31 -0.05
N GLN A 157 -6.12 -3.19 -0.56
CA GLN A 157 -5.87 -1.87 0.03
C GLN A 157 -6.34 -1.85 1.49
N TYR A 158 -7.58 -2.33 1.73
CA TYR A 158 -8.17 -2.37 3.07
C TYR A 158 -7.72 -3.57 3.91
N CYS A 159 -7.81 -4.79 3.37
CA CYS A 159 -7.67 -6.01 4.19
C CYS A 159 -6.25 -6.26 4.68
N CYS A 160 -5.26 -5.76 3.94
CA CYS A 160 -3.98 -6.43 3.87
C CYS A 160 -2.78 -5.50 3.75
N ILE A 161 -2.96 -4.26 3.31
CA ILE A 161 -1.84 -3.37 2.98
C ILE A 161 -1.79 -2.13 3.87
N SER A 162 -2.85 -1.33 3.90
CA SER A 162 -2.75 0.01 4.47
C SER A 162 -2.48 0.05 5.97
N GLN A 163 -3.15 -0.82 6.75
CA GLN A 163 -2.89 -0.91 8.20
C GLN A 163 -1.53 -1.52 8.54
N PRO A 164 -1.11 -2.66 7.95
CA PRO A 164 0.25 -3.17 8.19
C PRO A 164 1.35 -2.16 7.87
N TRP A 165 1.19 -1.36 6.81
CA TRP A 165 2.15 -0.32 6.44
C TRP A 165 2.21 0.87 7.41
N LYS A 166 1.16 1.12 8.20
CA LYS A 166 1.16 2.14 9.26
C LYS A 166 2.33 1.92 10.22
N GLY A 167 2.49 0.70 10.74
CA GLY A 167 3.57 0.36 11.65
C GLY A 167 4.95 0.38 11.00
N GLU A 168 5.07 -0.04 9.74
CA GLU A 168 6.34 0.04 9.00
C GLU A 168 6.79 1.48 8.76
N ALA A 169 5.85 2.35 8.37
CA ALA A 169 6.11 3.77 8.18
C ALA A 169 6.51 4.45 9.49
N LEU A 170 5.83 4.11 10.59
CA LEU A 170 6.18 4.61 11.91
C LEU A 170 7.58 4.18 12.34
N ALA A 171 7.94 2.90 12.15
CA ALA A 171 9.27 2.41 12.47
C ALA A 171 10.36 3.18 11.71
N CYS A 172 10.13 3.47 10.42
CA CYS A 172 11.03 4.30 9.64
C CYS A 172 11.13 5.73 10.19
N ARG A 173 10.02 6.36 10.57
CA ARG A 173 10.01 7.72 11.15
C ARG A 173 10.75 7.80 12.48
N LEU A 174 10.61 6.79 13.33
CA LEU A 174 11.30 6.72 14.63
C LEU A 174 12.80 6.43 14.51
N MET A 175 13.25 5.87 13.38
CA MET A 175 14.65 5.55 13.11
C MET A 175 15.10 6.20 11.79
N PRO A 176 15.63 7.45 11.80
CA PRO A 176 15.95 8.19 10.57
C PRO A 176 16.90 7.47 9.60
N SER A 177 17.81 6.63 10.12
CA SER A 177 18.67 5.78 9.30
C SER A 177 17.88 4.76 8.47
N LEU A 178 16.77 4.24 9.02
CA LEU A 178 15.84 3.34 8.35
C LEU A 178 15.03 4.09 7.29
N LYS A 179 14.46 5.27 7.60
CA LYS A 179 13.75 6.11 6.60
C LYS A 179 14.63 6.42 5.40
N LYS A 180 15.89 6.81 5.63
CA LYS A 180 16.86 7.08 4.56
C LYS A 180 17.12 5.85 3.68
N LEU A 181 17.20 4.65 4.27
CA LEU A 181 17.41 3.41 3.52
C LEU A 181 16.18 3.00 2.72
N TRP A 182 14.98 3.25 3.27
CA TRP A 182 13.71 2.91 2.64
C TRP A 182 13.56 3.51 1.24
N ASN A 183 14.04 4.74 1.05
CA ASN A 183 14.18 5.45 -0.22
C ASN A 183 12.91 5.46 -1.09
N ASN A 184 11.76 5.67 -0.46
CA ASN A 184 10.47 5.73 -1.14
C ASN A 184 9.54 6.70 -0.41
N GLU A 185 9.54 7.96 -0.83
CA GLU A 185 8.71 9.00 -0.19
C GLU A 185 7.22 8.77 -0.45
N ALA A 186 6.88 8.20 -1.61
CA ALA A 186 5.50 7.92 -1.97
C ALA A 186 4.82 6.97 -0.97
N PHE A 187 5.57 6.01 -0.43
CA PHE A 187 5.12 5.16 0.65
C PHE A 187 4.70 5.94 1.91
N PHE A 188 5.53 6.90 2.36
CA PHE A 188 5.24 7.69 3.55
C PHE A 188 4.05 8.65 3.34
N GLU A 189 3.97 9.28 2.17
CA GLU A 189 2.83 10.11 1.75
C GLU A 189 1.53 9.32 1.70
N TYR A 190 1.57 8.11 1.11
CA TYR A 190 0.41 7.23 1.05
C TYR A 190 -0.09 6.84 2.44
N VAL A 191 0.81 6.39 3.32
CA VAL A 191 0.43 5.95 4.67
C VAL A 191 -0.14 7.12 5.47
N GLU A 192 0.48 8.31 5.39
CA GLU A 192 -0.04 9.50 6.05
C GLU A 192 -1.45 9.84 5.53
N ARG A 193 -1.66 9.83 4.20
CA ARG A 193 -2.98 10.05 3.60
C ARG A 193 -3.99 9.00 4.07
N TRP A 194 -3.63 7.72 4.10
CA TRP A 194 -4.56 6.67 4.52
C TRP A 194 -5.01 6.85 5.97
N VAL A 195 -4.08 7.18 6.86
CA VAL A 195 -4.40 7.39 8.28
C VAL A 195 -5.22 8.66 8.49
N THR A 196 -4.86 9.77 7.83
CA THR A 196 -5.49 11.09 8.09
C THR A 196 -6.76 11.35 7.28
N PHE A 197 -6.87 10.74 6.10
CA PHE A 197 -7.96 10.97 5.16
C PHE A 197 -8.65 9.68 4.74
N GLY A 198 -7.90 8.60 4.52
CA GLY A 198 -8.43 7.32 4.05
C GLY A 198 -8.48 7.23 2.52
N THR A 199 -9.55 6.62 2.02
CA THR A 199 -9.73 6.25 0.62
C THR A 199 -9.84 7.46 -0.30
N TRP A 200 -9.06 7.48 -1.39
CA TRP A 200 -9.15 8.55 -2.39
C TRP A 200 -9.98 8.08 -3.59
N SER A 201 -11.26 8.46 -3.64
CA SER A 201 -12.16 8.11 -4.75
C SER A 201 -12.82 9.29 -5.46
N GLN A 202 -12.39 10.53 -5.16
CA GLN A 202 -12.88 11.76 -5.78
C GLN A 202 -11.74 12.80 -5.83
N PRO A 203 -11.74 13.75 -6.78
CA PRO A 203 -12.69 13.86 -7.89
C PRO A 203 -12.46 12.77 -8.94
N ASP A 204 -13.55 12.17 -9.43
CA ASP A 204 -13.51 11.15 -10.49
C ASP A 204 -14.57 11.45 -11.55
N PRO A 205 -14.18 11.76 -12.80
CA PRO A 205 -15.15 12.07 -13.85
C PRO A 205 -15.73 10.83 -14.53
N CYS A 206 -15.22 9.62 -14.24
CA CYS A 206 -15.57 8.42 -14.99
C CYS A 206 -16.91 7.84 -14.55
N ALA A 207 -17.75 7.44 -15.50
CA ALA A 207 -19.03 6.79 -15.24
C ALA A 207 -18.84 5.46 -14.46
N PRO A 208 -19.71 5.16 -13.47
CA PRO A 208 -19.71 3.86 -12.79
C PRO A 208 -19.98 2.72 -13.79
N ALA A 209 -19.53 1.51 -13.46
CA ALA A 209 -19.81 0.36 -14.32
C ALA A 209 -21.28 -0.08 -14.22
N ASP A 210 -21.87 -0.41 -15.36
CA ASP A 210 -23.21 -1.01 -15.43
C ASP A 210 -23.21 -2.45 -14.89
N THR A 211 -24.39 -3.00 -14.66
CA THR A 211 -24.57 -4.43 -14.33
C THR A 211 -24.49 -5.34 -15.56
N THR A 212 -24.47 -4.78 -16.78
CA THR A 212 -24.32 -5.53 -18.03
C THR A 212 -23.15 -5.02 -18.87
N TRP A 213 -22.34 -5.93 -19.41
CA TRP A 213 -21.15 -5.56 -20.21
C TRP A 213 -21.49 -4.89 -21.55
N SER A 214 -22.74 -4.93 -22.02
CA SER A 214 -23.15 -4.26 -23.26
C SER A 214 -22.95 -2.74 -23.23
N GLY A 215 -22.87 -2.14 -22.04
CA GLY A 215 -22.54 -0.72 -21.85
C GLY A 215 -21.05 -0.39 -21.96
N TYR A 216 -20.16 -1.39 -21.99
CA TYR A 216 -18.72 -1.15 -22.01
C TYR A 216 -18.28 -0.47 -23.30
N GLY A 217 -17.65 0.71 -23.19
CA GLY A 217 -17.29 1.57 -24.31
C GLY A 217 -18.46 2.39 -24.87
N VAL A 218 -19.62 2.40 -24.21
CA VAL A 218 -20.80 3.19 -24.59
C VAL A 218 -21.28 4.07 -23.43
N THR A 219 -21.59 3.46 -22.28
CA THR A 219 -22.11 4.11 -21.06
C THR A 219 -21.09 4.15 -19.93
N PHE A 220 -20.15 3.20 -19.89
CA PHE A 220 -19.03 3.17 -18.95
C PHE A 220 -17.78 2.61 -19.63
N GLY A 221 -16.60 2.76 -19.01
CA GLY A 221 -15.36 2.28 -19.61
C GLY A 221 -14.60 3.34 -20.39
N PRO A 222 -13.75 2.94 -21.36
CA PRO A 222 -12.95 3.87 -22.16
C PRO A 222 -13.80 4.72 -23.13
N ASP A 223 -13.37 5.95 -23.38
CA ASP A 223 -13.99 6.86 -24.38
C ASP A 223 -13.42 6.72 -25.80
N GLY A 224 -12.43 5.84 -25.99
CA GLY A 224 -11.70 5.64 -27.25
C GLY A 224 -10.68 6.74 -27.59
N LYS A 225 -10.50 7.75 -26.73
CA LYS A 225 -9.61 8.91 -26.89
C LYS A 225 -8.53 8.98 -25.81
N GLY A 226 -8.39 7.92 -25.01
CA GLY A 226 -7.43 7.84 -23.90
C GLY A 226 -7.98 8.34 -22.57
N GLY A 227 -9.29 8.61 -22.48
CA GLY A 227 -10.02 8.89 -21.25
C GLY A 227 -11.08 7.84 -20.96
N CYS A 228 -11.96 8.17 -20.03
CA CYS A 228 -13.14 7.39 -19.68
C CYS A 228 -14.41 8.09 -20.16
N ILE A 229 -15.45 7.29 -20.38
CA ILE A 229 -16.80 7.82 -20.53
C ILE A 229 -17.16 8.59 -19.27
N ARG A 230 -17.63 9.83 -19.45
CA ARG A 230 -17.90 10.73 -18.34
C ARG A 230 -19.22 10.41 -17.69
N ASP A 231 -19.21 10.44 -16.36
CA ASP A 231 -20.43 10.46 -15.59
C ASP A 231 -21.11 11.81 -15.77
N THR A 232 -22.40 11.77 -16.09
CA THR A 232 -23.26 12.95 -16.19
C THR A 232 -24.48 12.85 -15.30
N ASP A 233 -24.67 11.71 -14.63
CA ASP A 233 -25.70 11.56 -13.62
C ASP A 233 -25.22 12.22 -12.33
N THR A 234 -26.01 13.15 -11.81
CA THR A 234 -25.68 13.87 -10.58
C THR A 234 -26.48 13.35 -9.38
N THR A 235 -27.38 12.38 -9.61
CA THR A 235 -28.35 11.93 -8.59
C THR A 235 -27.73 11.08 -7.49
N ASP A 236 -26.60 10.41 -7.76
CA ASP A 236 -25.86 9.58 -6.80
C ASP A 236 -24.43 10.08 -6.51
N GLY A 237 -24.06 11.20 -7.14
CA GLY A 237 -22.75 11.83 -7.08
C GLY A 237 -21.88 11.44 -8.27
N ILE A 238 -21.10 12.39 -8.79
CA ILE A 238 -20.29 12.17 -10.00
C ILE A 238 -19.13 11.20 -9.71
N GLY A 239 -18.97 10.18 -10.56
CA GLY A 239 -17.81 9.31 -10.63
C GLY A 239 -18.10 7.84 -10.31
N ARG A 240 -17.08 6.98 -10.39
CA ARG A 240 -17.27 5.54 -10.18
C ARG A 240 -17.66 5.18 -8.74
N PHE A 241 -17.10 5.90 -7.76
CA PHE A 241 -17.24 5.59 -6.33
C PHE A 241 -17.36 6.85 -5.46
N PRO A 242 -18.36 7.73 -5.69
CA PRO A 242 -18.48 9.03 -5.02
C PRO A 242 -18.60 8.92 -3.50
N ARG A 243 -19.26 7.88 -3.01
CA ARG A 243 -19.53 7.66 -1.57
C ARG A 243 -18.36 7.07 -0.78
N ARG A 244 -17.24 6.74 -1.42
CA ARG A 244 -16.05 6.18 -0.75
C ARG A 244 -14.97 7.22 -0.46
N HIS A 245 -15.15 8.47 -0.84
CA HIS A 245 -14.10 9.48 -0.65
C HIS A 245 -13.97 9.79 0.84
N GLY A 246 -12.76 9.61 1.38
CA GLY A 246 -12.48 9.72 2.81
C GLY A 246 -12.93 8.52 3.66
N ALA A 247 -13.47 7.46 3.03
CA ALA A 247 -13.88 6.26 3.76
C ALA A 247 -12.65 5.47 4.26
N GLU A 248 -12.86 4.66 5.30
CA GLU A 248 -11.83 3.77 5.87
C GLU A 248 -10.59 4.50 6.42
N ALA A 249 -10.70 5.79 6.74
CA ALA A 249 -9.63 6.56 7.37
C ALA A 249 -9.14 5.86 8.63
N ASP A 250 -7.82 5.59 8.68
CA ASP A 250 -7.17 4.76 9.70
C ASP A 250 -7.83 3.39 9.97
N GLY A 251 -8.67 2.92 9.05
CA GLY A 251 -9.31 1.61 9.07
C GLY A 251 -8.49 0.59 8.29
N GLY A 252 -8.87 -0.68 8.41
CA GLY A 252 -8.28 -1.78 7.65
C GLY A 252 -8.18 -3.08 8.44
N GLY A 253 -7.94 -4.18 7.71
CA GLY A 253 -7.61 -5.47 8.31
C GLY A 253 -6.19 -5.49 8.86
N ARG A 254 -5.90 -6.40 9.81
CA ARG A 254 -4.60 -6.49 10.52
C ARG A 254 -4.24 -5.20 11.26
N TYR A 255 -5.26 -4.50 11.75
CA TYR A 255 -5.06 -3.44 12.72
C TYR A 255 -4.32 -3.97 13.95
N SER A 256 -3.37 -3.19 14.46
CA SER A 256 -2.65 -3.48 15.71
C SER A 256 -2.85 -2.32 16.68
N GLU A 257 -3.50 -2.60 17.82
CA GLU A 257 -3.67 -1.62 18.90
C GLU A 257 -2.33 -1.07 19.38
N PHE A 258 -1.29 -1.90 19.37
CA PHE A 258 0.06 -1.49 19.74
C PHE A 258 0.64 -0.46 18.74
N GLN A 259 0.49 -0.71 17.43
CA GLN A 259 0.96 0.22 16.40
C GLN A 259 0.16 1.53 16.43
N ALA A 260 -1.15 1.45 16.64
CA ALA A 260 -1.99 2.62 16.75
C ALA A 260 -1.62 3.49 17.96
N ALA A 261 -1.46 2.89 19.14
CA ALA A 261 -1.04 3.62 20.33
C ALA A 261 0.35 4.28 20.14
N MET A 262 1.29 3.57 19.50
CA MET A 262 2.60 4.12 19.15
C MET A 262 2.51 5.27 18.13
N TRP A 263 1.64 5.15 17.13
CA TRP A 263 1.41 6.19 16.13
C TRP A 263 0.83 7.46 16.77
N ASP A 264 -0.19 7.31 17.61
CA ASP A 264 -0.84 8.42 18.31
C ASP A 264 0.15 9.09 19.26
N ALA A 265 0.96 8.31 19.98
CA ALA A 265 2.01 8.85 20.85
C ALA A 265 3.05 9.65 20.05
N TYR A 266 3.45 9.17 18.87
CA TYR A 266 4.36 9.88 17.97
C TYR A 266 3.76 11.20 17.47
N ARG A 267 2.52 11.18 16.94
CA ARG A 267 1.86 12.37 16.37
C ARG A 267 1.48 13.43 17.41
N ASN A 268 1.17 13.00 18.63
CA ASN A 268 0.87 13.91 19.73
C ASN A 268 2.12 14.39 20.48
N HIS A 269 3.33 13.96 20.06
CA HIS A 269 4.56 14.42 20.69
C HIS A 269 4.88 15.88 20.30
N PRO A 270 5.12 16.78 21.26
CA PRO A 270 5.49 18.17 20.98
C PRO A 270 6.75 18.21 20.10
N GLY A 271 6.66 18.80 18.91
CA GLY A 271 7.78 18.92 17.97
C GLY A 271 7.72 18.01 16.74
N THR A 272 6.71 17.14 16.61
CA THR A 272 6.43 16.46 15.34
C THR A 272 5.53 17.34 14.47
N SER A 273 6.06 17.87 13.36
CA SER A 273 5.24 18.60 12.38
C SER A 273 4.38 17.60 11.59
N PRO A 274 3.15 17.95 11.16
CA PRO A 274 2.42 17.15 10.18
C PRO A 274 3.14 17.23 8.84
N GLY A 275 4.02 16.27 8.54
CA GLY A 275 4.72 16.19 7.24
C GLY A 275 6.19 15.75 7.25
N GLU A 276 6.78 15.43 8.40
CA GLU A 276 8.13 14.82 8.48
C GLU A 276 8.10 13.28 8.53
#